data_AF-A0A7X9WU52-F1
#
_entry.id   AF-A0A7X9WU52-F1
#
_cell.length_a   1.000
_cell.length_b   1.000
_cell.length_c   1.000
_cell.angle_alpha   90.00
_cell.angle_beta   90.00
_cell.angle_gamma   90.00
#
_symmetry.space_group_name_H-M   'P 1'
#
loop_
_entity.id
_entity.type
_entity.pdbx_description
1 polymer ?
#
loop_
_entity_poly.entity_id
_entity_poly.type
_entity_poly.pdbx_seq_one_letter_code
_entity_poly.pdbx_strand_id
1 'polypeptide(L)'
;MADRDIAGLAPADSGQATLALALSHTGNDIQCRVTSATGSPSIGAASCRLVTAKLRAMAAMKRADGSSPIAGKMIVLWQTKIQAAAVTSDYGGATPLNMEYWITNADLAPVGQDSMSYTIDISPLGLATACHVSKASSDEKLDARVCKAILRQARFLPALDKNKTPVSTRGTGVIKWQQP
;
A
#
# COMPACT_ATOMS: atom_id res chain seq x y z
N MET A 1 13.87 -4.23 4.15
CA MET A 1 14.27 -4.68 2.80
C MET A 1 13.36 -3.96 1.81
N ALA A 2 13.88 -3.48 0.68
CA ALA A 2 13.05 -2.74 -0.27
C ALA A 2 12.16 -3.70 -1.09
N ASP A 3 10.97 -3.25 -1.47
CA ASP A 3 10.03 -4.04 -2.28
C ASP A 3 10.64 -4.50 -3.61
N ARG A 4 11.50 -3.68 -4.19
CA ARG A 4 12.23 -4.00 -5.42
C ARG A 4 13.19 -5.18 -5.23
N ASP A 5 13.83 -5.28 -4.07
CA ASP A 5 14.73 -6.39 -3.74
C ASP A 5 13.94 -7.69 -3.57
N ILE A 6 12.81 -7.62 -2.85
CA ILE A 6 11.89 -8.77 -2.67
C ILE A 6 11.40 -9.29 -4.02
N ALA A 7 11.06 -8.37 -4.92
CA ALA A 7 10.53 -8.69 -6.23
C ALA A 7 11.61 -9.15 -7.23
N GLY A 8 12.90 -8.95 -6.92
CA GLY A 8 13.99 -9.15 -7.87
C GLY A 8 13.83 -8.27 -9.12
N LEU A 9 13.45 -7.00 -8.92
CA LEU A 9 13.15 -6.05 -10.00
C LEU A 9 14.32 -5.08 -10.20
N ALA A 10 14.81 -4.91 -11.44
CA ALA A 10 15.97 -4.06 -11.73
C ALA A 10 15.64 -2.57 -11.54
N PRO A 11 16.55 -1.69 -11.07
CA PRO A 11 16.27 -0.26 -10.75
C PRO A 11 15.57 0.55 -11.85
N ALA A 12 15.86 0.24 -13.12
CA ALA A 12 15.28 0.92 -14.28
C ALA A 12 13.87 0.43 -14.63
N ASP A 13 13.46 -0.74 -14.14
CA ASP A 13 12.14 -1.29 -14.46
C ASP A 13 11.03 -0.47 -13.81
N SER A 14 10.01 -0.16 -14.62
CA SER A 14 8.81 0.56 -14.20
C SER A 14 7.60 0.09 -14.98
N GLY A 15 6.43 0.36 -14.44
CA GLY A 15 5.17 -0.10 -15.01
C GLY A 15 4.14 -0.42 -13.94
N GLN A 16 3.08 -1.07 -14.35
CA GLN A 16 1.95 -1.44 -13.50
C GLN A 16 1.55 -2.88 -13.76
N ALA A 17 1.19 -3.62 -12.72
CA ALA A 17 0.54 -4.92 -12.85
C ALA A 17 -0.81 -4.91 -12.13
N THR A 18 -1.82 -5.52 -12.75
CA THR A 18 -3.04 -5.95 -12.06
C THR A 18 -2.96 -7.45 -11.82
N LEU A 19 -3.15 -7.86 -10.57
CA LEU A 19 -3.06 -9.23 -10.11
C LEU A 19 -4.42 -9.69 -9.61
N ALA A 20 -4.80 -10.93 -9.90
CA ALA A 20 -5.87 -11.64 -9.21
C ALA A 20 -5.24 -12.58 -8.18
N LEU A 21 -5.64 -12.44 -6.93
CA LEU A 21 -5.23 -13.30 -5.82
C LEU A 21 -6.37 -14.19 -5.38
N ALA A 22 -6.07 -15.48 -5.20
CA ALA A 22 -6.95 -16.43 -4.55
C ALA A 22 -6.19 -17.19 -3.46
N LEU A 23 -6.86 -17.44 -2.34
CA LEU A 23 -6.39 -18.37 -1.32
C LEU A 23 -6.85 -19.78 -1.67
N SER A 24 -5.95 -20.75 -1.54
CA SER A 24 -6.32 -22.16 -1.56
C SER A 24 -7.21 -22.47 -0.35
N HIS A 25 -8.20 -23.35 -0.54
CA HIS A 25 -9.13 -23.78 0.51
C HIS A 25 -8.42 -24.48 1.69
N THR A 26 -7.16 -24.90 1.50
CA THR A 26 -6.28 -25.48 2.53
C THR A 26 -5.52 -24.44 3.35
N GLY A 27 -5.72 -23.14 3.09
CA GLY A 27 -5.31 -22.03 3.95
C GLY A 27 -3.88 -21.51 3.80
N ASN A 28 -2.99 -22.20 3.07
CA ASN A 28 -1.56 -21.83 3.02
C ASN A 28 -1.01 -21.53 1.62
N ASP A 29 -1.76 -21.80 0.56
CA ASP A 29 -1.27 -21.51 -0.79
C ASP A 29 -1.97 -20.26 -1.38
N ILE A 30 -1.14 -19.37 -1.92
CA ILE A 30 -1.56 -18.09 -2.49
C ILE A 30 -1.36 -18.19 -3.99
N GLN A 31 -2.47 -18.24 -4.71
CA GLN A 31 -2.48 -18.27 -6.17
C GLN A 31 -2.46 -16.83 -6.68
N CYS A 32 -1.36 -16.45 -7.32
CA CYS A 32 -1.21 -15.15 -7.96
C CYS A 32 -1.26 -15.28 -9.47
N ARG A 33 -2.23 -14.61 -10.09
CA ARG A 33 -2.37 -14.54 -11.55
C ARG A 33 -2.27 -13.10 -12.02
N VAL A 34 -1.35 -12.82 -12.95
CA VAL A 34 -1.30 -11.52 -13.62
C VAL A 34 -2.48 -11.43 -14.59
N THR A 35 -3.35 -10.43 -14.42
CA THR A 35 -4.46 -10.18 -15.34
C THR A 35 -4.12 -9.15 -16.41
N SER A 36 -3.28 -8.18 -16.07
CA SER A 36 -2.72 -7.21 -17.01
C SER A 36 -1.39 -6.68 -16.48
N ALA A 37 -0.48 -6.31 -17.37
CA ALA A 37 0.74 -5.60 -17.01
C ALA A 37 1.14 -4.63 -18.12
N THR A 38 1.70 -3.49 -17.74
CA THR A 38 2.26 -2.47 -18.63
C THR A 38 3.67 -2.10 -18.18
N GLY A 39 4.48 -1.54 -19.08
CA GLY A 39 5.87 -1.18 -18.80
C GLY A 39 6.84 -2.36 -19.05
N SER A 40 7.85 -2.51 -18.21
CA SER A 40 8.90 -3.55 -18.38
C SER A 40 8.31 -4.97 -18.39
N PRO A 41 8.86 -5.91 -19.19
CA PRO A 41 8.39 -7.31 -19.23
C PRO A 41 8.46 -8.04 -17.88
N SER A 42 9.33 -7.61 -16.98
CA SER A 42 9.52 -8.17 -15.62
C SER A 42 8.39 -7.82 -14.65
N ILE A 43 7.55 -6.82 -14.95
CA ILE A 43 6.61 -6.20 -14.01
C ILE A 43 5.57 -7.20 -13.48
N GLY A 44 4.97 -8.02 -14.35
CA GLY A 44 3.96 -8.99 -13.92
C GLY A 44 4.51 -10.01 -12.92
N ALA A 45 5.62 -10.67 -13.27
CA ALA A 45 6.24 -11.70 -12.44
C ALA A 45 6.80 -11.12 -11.13
N ALA A 46 7.44 -9.95 -11.18
CA ALA A 46 7.95 -9.24 -10.02
C ALA A 46 6.83 -8.88 -9.03
N SER A 47 5.69 -8.41 -9.55
CA SER A 47 4.52 -8.04 -8.75
C SER A 47 3.93 -9.25 -8.01
N CYS A 48 3.82 -10.41 -8.68
CA CYS A 48 3.37 -11.63 -8.01
C CYS A 48 4.36 -12.11 -6.94
N ARG A 49 5.68 -12.04 -7.18
CA ARG A 49 6.70 -12.40 -6.18
C ARG A 49 6.60 -11.52 -4.93
N LEU A 50 6.52 -10.20 -5.11
CA LEU A 50 6.38 -9.24 -4.01
C LEU A 50 5.17 -9.56 -3.14
N VAL A 51 4.01 -9.59 -3.78
CA VAL A 51 2.72 -9.75 -3.10
C VAL A 51 2.65 -11.08 -2.37
N THR A 52 3.02 -12.17 -3.04
CA THR A 52 2.97 -13.50 -2.44
C THR A 52 3.92 -13.60 -1.25
N ALA A 53 5.13 -13.02 -1.34
CA ALA A 53 6.09 -13.03 -0.25
C ALA A 53 5.54 -12.31 0.99
N LYS A 54 4.99 -11.10 0.80
CA LYS A 54 4.45 -10.32 1.92
C LYS A 54 3.21 -10.96 2.54
N LEU A 55 2.33 -11.53 1.73
CA LEU A 55 1.14 -12.22 2.24
C LEU A 55 1.48 -13.48 3.02
N ARG A 56 2.45 -14.29 2.56
CA ARG A 56 2.94 -15.44 3.32
C ARG A 56 3.52 -15.02 4.67
N ALA A 57 4.28 -13.92 4.69
CA ALA A 57 4.84 -13.36 5.92
C ALA A 57 3.73 -12.88 6.88
N MET A 58 2.67 -12.25 6.36
CA MET A 58 1.50 -11.87 7.17
C MET A 58 0.73 -13.08 7.70
N ALA A 59 0.48 -14.10 6.88
CA ALA A 59 -0.27 -15.28 7.27
C ALA A 59 0.44 -16.09 8.36
N ALA A 60 1.77 -16.09 8.37
CA ALA A 60 2.58 -16.66 9.44
C ALA A 60 2.39 -15.94 10.79
N MET A 61 1.98 -14.66 10.77
CA MET A 61 1.59 -13.92 11.97
C MET A 61 0.11 -14.13 12.23
N LYS A 62 -0.18 -15.20 12.97
CA LYS A 62 -1.54 -15.60 13.40
C LYS A 62 -2.35 -14.36 13.84
N ARG A 63 -3.40 -13.98 13.11
CA ARG A 63 -4.37 -13.01 13.62
C ARG A 63 -5.12 -13.65 14.79
N ALA A 64 -5.30 -12.92 15.88
CA ALA A 64 -6.09 -13.38 17.02
C ALA A 64 -7.57 -13.66 16.65
N ASP A 65 -8.05 -13.10 15.54
CA ASP A 65 -9.43 -13.24 15.04
C ASP A 65 -9.60 -14.31 13.93
N GLY A 66 -8.53 -15.02 13.54
CA GLY A 66 -8.59 -16.08 12.52
C GLY A 66 -8.89 -15.61 11.09
N SER A 67 -9.00 -14.30 10.83
CA SER A 67 -9.31 -13.79 9.50
C SER A 67 -8.09 -13.82 8.56
N SER A 68 -8.28 -14.33 7.35
CA SER A 68 -7.26 -14.34 6.30
C SER A 68 -7.70 -13.42 5.17
N PRO A 69 -7.10 -12.23 5.00
CA PRO A 69 -7.37 -11.39 3.85
C PRO A 69 -6.47 -11.98 2.76
N ILE A 70 -6.96 -12.50 1.65
CA ILE A 70 -7.39 -11.72 0.50
C ILE A 70 -7.86 -12.72 -0.57
N ALA A 71 -9.12 -12.60 -0.99
CA ALA A 71 -9.51 -12.91 -2.35
C ALA A 71 -9.78 -11.56 -3.02
N GLY A 72 -9.06 -11.21 -4.08
CA GLY A 72 -9.21 -9.87 -4.64
C GLY A 72 -8.27 -9.53 -5.79
N LYS A 73 -8.62 -8.45 -6.50
CA LYS A 73 -7.75 -7.81 -7.48
C LYS A 73 -6.83 -6.81 -6.75
N MET A 74 -5.56 -6.79 -7.11
CA MET A 74 -4.61 -5.80 -6.59
C MET A 74 -3.85 -5.15 -7.72
N ILE A 75 -3.61 -3.85 -7.59
CA ILE A 75 -2.80 -3.08 -8.52
C ILE A 75 -1.45 -2.78 -7.86
N VAL A 76 -0.36 -3.11 -8.54
CA VAL A 76 1.00 -2.82 -8.09
C VAL A 76 1.64 -1.82 -9.05
N LEU A 77 2.04 -0.67 -8.53
CA LEU A 77 2.68 0.40 -9.28
C LEU A 77 4.19 0.42 -8.99
N TRP A 78 5.00 0.38 -10.05
CA TRP A 78 6.45 0.47 -9.98
C TRP A 78 6.92 1.75 -10.67
N GLN A 79 7.46 2.68 -9.88
CA GLN A 79 7.98 3.95 -10.38
C GLN A 79 9.53 3.94 -10.38
N THR A 80 10.14 4.58 -11.39
CA THR A 80 11.55 4.95 -11.30
C THR A 80 11.66 6.27 -10.53
N LYS A 81 12.75 6.47 -9.80
CA LYS A 81 13.01 7.70 -9.03
C LYS A 81 13.08 8.98 -9.90
N ILE A 82 12.95 8.89 -11.22
CA ILE A 82 13.28 9.93 -12.19
C ILE A 82 12.11 10.92 -12.45
N GLN A 83 10.90 10.67 -11.93
CA GLN A 83 9.79 11.64 -11.94
C GLN A 83 9.50 12.30 -10.58
N ALA A 84 10.43 12.23 -9.64
CA ALA A 84 10.26 12.79 -8.29
C ALA A 84 10.37 14.33 -8.25
N ALA A 85 9.32 15.01 -8.75
CA ALA A 85 9.00 16.39 -8.42
C ALA A 85 7.54 16.49 -7.93
N ALA A 86 7.21 15.66 -6.95
CA ALA A 86 6.16 15.87 -5.95
C ALA A 86 6.44 14.81 -4.89
N VAL A 87 6.41 15.15 -3.60
CA VAL A 87 6.63 14.18 -2.51
C VAL A 87 5.75 12.96 -2.76
N THR A 88 6.36 11.87 -3.22
CA THR A 88 5.68 10.60 -3.44
C THR A 88 5.49 9.96 -2.09
N SER A 89 4.28 9.47 -1.81
CA SER A 89 4.03 8.66 -0.63
C SER A 89 5.07 7.54 -0.55
N ASP A 90 5.80 7.47 0.56
CA ASP A 90 6.77 6.42 0.86
C ASP A 90 6.32 5.73 2.14
N TYR A 91 5.62 4.61 2.03
CA TYR A 91 5.03 3.91 3.18
C TYR A 91 6.07 3.09 3.97
N GLY A 92 7.35 3.47 3.95
CA GLY A 92 8.41 2.84 4.72
C GLY A 92 8.63 1.37 4.34
N GLY A 93 8.42 1.03 3.08
CA GLY A 93 8.47 -0.34 2.57
C GLY A 93 7.20 -1.17 2.81
N ALA A 94 6.15 -0.61 3.40
CA ALA A 94 4.83 -1.21 3.34
C ALA A 94 4.20 -0.96 1.96
N THR A 95 3.41 -1.92 1.46
CA THR A 95 2.69 -1.75 0.18
C THR A 95 1.23 -1.44 0.50
N PRO A 96 0.69 -0.30 0.06
CA PRO A 96 -0.71 0.04 0.34
C PRO A 96 -1.66 -0.86 -0.45
N LEU A 97 -2.80 -1.20 0.15
CA LEU A 97 -3.85 -2.01 -0.47
C LEU A 97 -5.11 -1.19 -0.64
N ASN A 98 -5.73 -1.21 -1.83
CA ASN A 98 -7.07 -0.67 -2.04
C ASN A 98 -7.19 0.80 -1.59
N MET A 99 -6.19 1.63 -1.94
CA MET A 99 -6.07 3.02 -1.49
C MET A 99 -7.31 3.86 -1.82
N GLU A 100 -7.94 3.56 -2.94
CA GLU A 100 -9.17 4.21 -3.40
C GLU A 100 -10.35 4.03 -2.44
N TYR A 101 -10.26 3.08 -1.49
CA TYR A 101 -11.28 2.83 -0.48
C TYR A 101 -10.89 3.30 0.92
N TRP A 102 -9.75 3.98 1.10
CA TRP A 102 -9.32 4.46 2.43
C TRP A 102 -10.05 5.73 2.87
N ILE A 103 -10.58 6.47 1.90
CA ILE A 103 -11.23 7.75 2.05
C ILE A 103 -12.43 7.73 1.10
N THR A 104 -13.60 8.06 1.61
CA THR A 104 -14.84 8.13 0.84
C THR A 104 -15.25 9.57 0.59
N ASN A 105 -16.19 9.80 -0.32
CA ASN A 105 -16.77 11.13 -0.53
C ASN A 105 -17.43 11.70 0.74
N ALA A 106 -17.83 10.87 1.70
CA ALA A 106 -18.37 11.35 2.98
C ALA A 106 -17.27 11.90 3.91
N ASP A 107 -16.03 11.45 3.73
CA ASP A 107 -14.88 11.97 4.49
C ASP A 107 -14.38 13.31 3.89
N LEU A 108 -14.63 13.51 2.58
CA LEU A 108 -14.31 14.71 1.82
C LEU A 108 -15.42 15.77 1.94
N ALA A 109 -15.08 16.98 2.38
CA ALA A 109 -15.95 18.14 2.18
C ALA A 109 -15.74 18.67 0.74
N PRO A 110 -16.67 19.44 0.14
CA PRO A 110 -16.42 20.12 -1.12
C PRO A 110 -15.31 21.15 -0.91
N VAL A 111 -14.08 20.76 -1.21
CA VAL A 111 -12.90 21.61 -1.14
C VAL A 111 -12.43 21.96 -2.55
N GLY A 112 -11.82 23.14 -2.68
CA GLY A 112 -11.09 23.51 -3.89
C GLY A 112 -9.86 22.63 -4.11
N GLN A 113 -9.08 22.96 -5.13
CA GLN A 113 -7.80 22.30 -5.38
C GLN A 113 -6.86 22.54 -4.19
N ASP A 114 -6.51 21.49 -3.45
CA ASP A 114 -5.66 21.58 -2.26
C ASP A 114 -4.91 20.24 -2.03
N SER A 115 -4.04 20.17 -1.03
CA SER A 115 -3.29 18.97 -0.70
C SER A 115 -2.94 18.88 0.78
N MET A 116 -2.81 17.66 1.29
CA MET A 116 -2.37 17.36 2.64
C MET A 116 -1.22 16.35 2.61
N SER A 117 -0.19 16.58 3.41
CA SER A 117 0.87 15.60 3.67
C SER A 117 0.74 15.05 5.08
N TYR A 118 1.02 13.77 5.26
CA TYR A 118 0.98 13.10 6.56
C TYR A 118 2.11 12.09 6.72
N THR A 119 2.43 11.76 7.97
CA THR A 119 3.19 10.57 8.34
C THR A 119 2.24 9.52 8.90
N ILE A 120 2.57 8.25 8.69
CA ILE A 120 1.76 7.12 9.12
C ILE A 120 2.64 6.06 9.77
N ASP A 121 2.22 5.58 10.94
CA ASP A 121 2.82 4.41 11.58
C ASP A 121 2.03 3.16 11.18
N ILE A 122 2.74 2.12 10.76
CA ILE A 122 2.18 0.89 10.24
C ILE A 122 2.71 -0.27 11.06
N SER A 123 1.81 -1.05 11.64
CA SER A 123 2.14 -2.24 12.43
C SER A 123 2.65 -3.40 11.54
N PRO A 124 3.29 -4.44 12.12
CA PRO A 124 3.70 -5.62 11.38
C PRO A 124 2.52 -6.33 10.70
N LEU A 125 1.31 -6.19 11.24
CA LEU A 125 0.07 -6.75 10.66
C LEU A 125 -0.49 -5.92 9.50
N GLY A 126 0.22 -4.87 9.07
CA GLY A 126 -0.21 -4.02 7.96
C GLY A 126 -1.39 -3.12 8.30
N LEU A 127 -1.58 -2.80 9.59
CA LEU A 127 -2.59 -1.86 10.06
C LEU A 127 -1.95 -0.50 10.35
N ALA A 128 -2.62 0.57 9.93
CA ALA A 128 -2.29 1.93 10.36
C ALA A 128 -2.55 2.09 11.86
N THR A 129 -1.55 2.51 12.63
CA THR A 129 -1.64 2.70 14.09
C THR A 129 -1.54 4.16 14.52
N ALA A 130 -0.95 5.02 13.70
CA ALA A 130 -0.93 6.46 13.91
C ALA A 130 -0.95 7.21 12.57
N CYS A 131 -1.56 8.38 12.54
CA CYS A 131 -1.58 9.31 11.41
C CYS A 131 -1.31 10.71 11.95
N HIS A 132 -0.27 11.36 11.45
CA HIS A 132 0.10 12.72 11.85
C HIS A 132 0.16 13.63 10.63
N VAL A 133 -0.58 14.72 10.67
CA VAL A 133 -0.53 15.74 9.61
C VAL A 133 0.82 16.43 9.66
N SER A 134 1.62 16.31 8.60
CA SER A 134 2.93 16.95 8.49
C SER A 134 2.89 18.25 7.69
N LYS A 135 1.91 18.38 6.78
CA LYS A 135 1.52 19.62 6.13
C LYS A 135 0.01 19.63 5.99
N ALA A 136 -0.62 20.55 6.71
CA ALA A 136 -2.07 20.72 6.67
C ALA A 136 -2.55 21.27 5.32
N SER A 137 -3.79 20.95 4.97
CA SER A 137 -4.55 21.65 3.94
C SER A 137 -5.11 22.96 4.50
N SER A 138 -5.93 23.65 3.71
CA SER A 138 -6.68 24.84 4.12
C SER A 138 -7.83 24.56 5.10
N ASP A 139 -8.22 23.30 5.30
CA ASP A 139 -9.26 22.89 6.26
C ASP A 139 -8.72 21.83 7.25
N GLU A 140 -8.34 22.27 8.45
CA GLU A 140 -7.84 21.37 9.51
C GLU A 140 -8.88 20.31 9.93
N LYS A 141 -10.18 20.61 9.83
CA LYS A 141 -11.23 19.63 10.15
C LYS A 141 -11.29 18.54 9.07
N LEU A 142 -11.03 18.89 7.81
CA LEU A 142 -10.87 17.91 6.74
C LEU A 142 -9.67 17.01 7.01
N ASP A 143 -8.52 17.58 7.34
CA ASP A 143 -7.30 16.81 7.61
C ASP A 143 -7.51 15.79 8.75
N ALA A 144 -8.20 16.21 9.82
CA ALA A 144 -8.54 15.34 10.94
C ALA A 144 -9.49 14.19 10.54
N ARG A 145 -10.51 14.47 9.70
CA ARG A 145 -11.41 13.42 9.18
C ARG A 145 -10.65 12.42 8.31
N VAL A 146 -9.78 12.91 7.44
CA VAL A 146 -8.95 12.10 6.55
C VAL A 146 -8.02 11.20 7.34
N CYS A 147 -7.27 11.74 8.31
CA CYS A 147 -6.42 10.90 9.16
C CYS A 147 -7.24 9.84 9.92
N LYS A 148 -8.44 10.18 10.42
CA LYS A 148 -9.33 9.22 11.07
C LYS A 148 -9.81 8.12 10.10
N ALA A 149 -10.12 8.46 8.85
CA ALA A 149 -10.50 7.50 7.83
C ALA A 149 -9.34 6.55 7.50
N ILE A 150 -8.12 7.08 7.31
CA ILE A 150 -6.90 6.31 7.10
C ILE A 150 -6.67 5.33 8.25
N LEU A 151 -6.73 5.77 9.50
CA LEU A 151 -6.54 4.89 10.66
C LEU A 151 -7.56 3.73 10.70
N ARG A 152 -8.78 3.98 10.27
CA ARG A 152 -9.85 2.98 10.25
C ARG A 152 -9.70 1.99 9.08
N GLN A 153 -9.43 2.50 7.89
CA GLN A 153 -9.62 1.78 6.63
C GLN A 153 -8.31 1.37 5.96
N ALA A 154 -7.20 2.09 6.19
CA ALA A 154 -5.96 1.82 5.51
C ALA A 154 -5.42 0.43 5.86
N ARG A 155 -5.09 -0.33 4.83
CA ARG A 155 -4.51 -1.67 4.93
C ARG A 155 -3.28 -1.75 4.07
N PHE A 156 -2.29 -2.49 4.55
CA PHE A 156 -1.00 -2.63 3.91
C PHE A 156 -0.57 -4.09 3.89
N LEU A 157 0.22 -4.43 2.87
CA LEU A 157 1.21 -5.49 3.01
C LEU A 157 2.39 -4.92 3.81
N PRO A 158 2.89 -5.61 4.84
CA PRO A 158 3.86 -5.04 5.75
C PRO A 158 5.22 -4.83 5.08
N ALA A 159 6.01 -3.95 5.71
CA ALA A 159 7.44 -3.92 5.45
C ALA A 159 8.09 -5.19 6.00
N LEU A 160 9.05 -5.73 5.25
CA LEU A 160 9.83 -6.89 5.68
C LEU A 160 11.26 -6.47 6.01
N ASP A 161 11.85 -7.06 7.04
CA ASP A 161 13.27 -6.93 7.35
C ASP A 161 14.14 -7.81 6.43
N LYS A 162 15.45 -7.89 6.70
CA LYS A 162 16.39 -8.74 5.94
C LYS A 162 16.08 -10.24 6.08
N ASN A 163 15.42 -10.63 7.16
CA ASN A 163 15.03 -12.01 7.45
C ASN A 163 13.63 -12.35 6.92
N LYS A 164 13.04 -11.46 6.09
CA LYS A 164 11.67 -11.60 5.56
C LYS A 164 10.60 -11.62 6.65
N THR A 165 10.92 -11.06 7.83
CA THR A 165 9.99 -10.95 8.95
C THR A 165 9.25 -9.61 8.86
N PRO A 166 7.92 -9.58 9.03
CA PRO A 166 7.18 -8.33 9.10
C PRO A 166 7.64 -7.46 10.26
N VAL A 167 7.80 -6.16 10.00
CA VAL A 167 8.23 -5.18 11.02
C VAL A 167 7.32 -3.95 11.01
N SER A 168 7.24 -3.28 12.16
CA SER A 168 6.63 -1.95 12.21
C SER A 168 7.45 -0.99 11.36
N THR A 169 6.77 -0.07 10.67
CA THR A 169 7.43 0.95 9.86
C THR A 169 6.72 2.28 9.97
N ARG A 170 7.43 3.35 9.64
CA ARG A 170 6.89 4.69 9.49
C ARG A 170 7.03 5.12 8.04
N GLY A 171 5.96 5.67 7.50
CA GLY A 171 5.90 6.18 6.15
C GLY A 171 5.36 7.59 6.04
N THR A 172 5.34 8.11 4.83
CA THR A 172 4.74 9.38 4.44
C THR A 172 3.68 9.16 3.37
N GLY A 173 2.68 10.02 3.35
CA GLY A 173 1.68 10.05 2.31
C GLY A 173 1.31 11.47 1.92
N VAL A 174 0.87 11.63 0.68
CA VAL A 174 0.30 12.88 0.17
C VAL A 174 -1.06 12.57 -0.43
N ILE A 175 -2.05 13.38 -0.08
CA ILE A 175 -3.36 13.39 -0.72
C ILE A 175 -3.52 14.70 -1.45
N LYS A 176 -3.96 14.62 -2.71
CA LYS A 176 -4.32 15.76 -3.53
C LYS A 176 -5.80 15.63 -3.86
N TRP A 177 -6.56 16.68 -3.61
CA TRP A 177 -7.96 16.75 -3.97
C TRP A 177 -8.05 17.47 -5.31
N GLN A 178 -8.72 16.85 -6.27
CA GLN A 178 -9.07 17.49 -7.54
C GLN A 178 -10.59 17.51 -7.64
N GLN A 179 -11.16 18.64 -8.04
CA GLN A 179 -12.56 18.65 -8.45
C GLN A 179 -12.73 17.78 -9.71
N PRO A 180 -13.83 17.02 -9.85
CA PRO A 180 -14.14 16.27 -11.06
C PRO A 180 -14.22 17.16 -12.31
#